data_AF-A0A1X9LKX5-F1
#
_entry.id   AF-A0A1X9LKX5-F1
#
_cell.length_a   1.000
_cell.length_b   1.000
_cell.length_c   1.000
_cell.angle_alpha   90.00
_cell.angle_beta   90.00
_cell.angle_gamma   90.00
#
_symmetry.space_group_name_H-M   'P 1'
#
loop_
_entity.id
_entity.type
_entity.pdbx_description
1 polymer ?
#
loop_
_entity_poly.entity_id
_entity_poly.type
_entity_poly.pdbx_seq_one_letter_code
_entity_poly.pdbx_strand_id
1 'polypeptide(L)'
;MISIELARALRTAGLRWHPVSGDRFLIESSAADPGAGADVFTVSEMTVDVHHFPTGSQIGFNGTTEWALDSVDLGDTLWLPREDQLRALLRDGFLSLRVVRDELEPEAYEVRASLLGVERVFVAATAEDAYGEALLDLIVQSLVGEPESVLPPRLEA
;
A
#
# COMPACT_ATOMS: atom_id res chain seq x y z
N MET A 1 -9.81 -2.80 1.51
CA MET A 1 -8.72 -1.91 1.98
C MET A 1 -7.82 -2.74 2.85
N ILE A 2 -6.50 -2.61 2.69
CA ILE A 2 -5.53 -3.34 3.52
C ILE A 2 -5.74 -3.03 5.00
N SER A 3 -5.56 -4.04 5.84
CA SER A 3 -5.56 -3.90 7.29
C SER A 3 -4.41 -3.00 7.76
N ILE A 4 -4.64 -2.30 8.88
CA ILE A 4 -3.67 -1.38 9.48
C ILE A 4 -2.44 -2.15 9.94
N GLU A 5 -2.65 -3.33 10.52
CA GLU A 5 -1.62 -4.24 10.99
C GLU A 5 -0.69 -4.65 9.86
N LEU A 6 -1.24 -5.02 8.70
CA LEU A 6 -0.46 -5.45 7.56
C LEU A 6 0.26 -4.29 6.88
N ALA A 7 -0.39 -3.12 6.76
CA ALA A 7 0.27 -1.90 6.30
C ALA A 7 1.49 -1.54 7.18
N ARG A 8 1.34 -1.65 8.51
CA ARG A 8 2.43 -1.44 9.48
C ARG A 8 3.53 -2.48 9.33
N ALA A 9 3.17 -3.74 9.09
CA ALA A 9 4.12 -4.81 8.84
C ALA A 9 4.94 -4.56 7.56
N LEU A 10 4.29 -4.15 6.46
CA LEU A 10 4.97 -3.80 5.21
C LEU A 10 5.95 -2.64 5.38
N ARG A 11 5.55 -1.56 6.07
CA ARG A 11 6.45 -0.44 6.39
C ARG A 11 7.64 -0.91 7.22
N THR A 12 7.39 -1.72 8.25
CA THR A 12 8.44 -2.25 9.14
C THR A 12 9.40 -3.17 8.39
N ALA A 13 8.91 -3.98 7.46
CA ALA A 13 9.72 -4.81 6.56
C ALA A 13 10.56 -3.99 5.57
N GLY A 14 10.32 -2.67 5.47
CA GLY A 14 11.14 -1.76 4.70
C GLY A 14 10.46 -1.18 3.46
N LEU A 15 9.18 -1.46 3.21
CA LEU A 15 8.45 -0.86 2.08
C LEU A 15 8.49 0.66 2.19
N ARG A 16 9.14 1.32 1.21
CA ARG A 16 9.19 2.78 1.08
C ARG A 16 8.11 3.23 0.11
N TRP A 17 7.21 4.09 0.58
CA TRP A 17 6.10 4.59 -0.21
C TRP A 17 6.42 5.96 -0.81
N HIS A 18 6.06 6.16 -2.07
CA HIS A 18 6.20 7.43 -2.78
C HIS A 18 4.80 7.94 -3.14
N PRO A 19 4.28 8.95 -2.42
CA PRO A 19 2.88 9.34 -2.52
C PRO A 19 2.49 9.83 -3.91
N VAL A 20 1.34 9.37 -4.40
CA VAL A 20 0.70 9.82 -5.64
C VAL A 20 -0.78 10.13 -5.41
N SER A 21 -1.38 10.87 -6.34
CA SER A 21 -2.82 11.16 -6.31
C SER A 21 -3.66 9.88 -6.25
N GLY A 22 -4.63 9.87 -5.35
CA GLY A 22 -5.47 8.73 -5.01
C GLY A 22 -4.91 7.77 -3.96
N ASP A 23 -3.71 8.02 -3.43
CA ASP A 23 -3.15 7.26 -2.31
C ASP A 23 -3.91 7.53 -1.02
N ARG A 24 -4.02 6.51 -0.17
CA ARG A 24 -4.68 6.61 1.12
C ARG A 24 -3.68 6.47 2.25
N PHE A 25 -3.87 7.22 3.32
CA PHE A 25 -3.03 7.13 4.51
C PHE A 25 -3.79 7.46 5.79
N LEU A 26 -3.22 7.02 6.91
CA LEU A 26 -3.60 7.43 8.26
C LEU A 26 -2.49 8.32 8.83
N ILE A 27 -2.85 9.20 9.76
CA ILE A 27 -1.88 9.90 10.61
C ILE A 27 -1.75 9.11 11.91
N GLU A 28 -0.57 8.60 12.23
CA GLU A 28 -0.41 7.68 13.37
C GLU A 28 -0.63 8.36 14.72
N SER A 29 -0.36 9.67 14.82
CA SER A 29 -0.58 10.44 16.04
C SER A 29 -2.06 10.61 16.39
N SER A 30 -2.96 10.59 15.41
CA SER A 30 -4.42 10.64 15.65
C SER A 30 -5.03 9.26 15.91
N ALA A 31 -4.42 8.19 15.38
CA ALA A 31 -4.85 6.81 15.61
C ALA A 31 -4.52 6.28 17.04
N ALA A 32 -3.78 7.06 17.84
CA ALA A 32 -3.42 6.70 19.22
C ALA A 32 -4.53 6.97 20.24
N ASP A 33 -5.62 7.66 19.86
CA ASP A 33 -6.80 7.84 20.71
C ASP A 33 -7.71 6.58 20.61
N PRO A 34 -7.83 5.77 21.67
CA PRO A 34 -8.60 4.52 21.64
C PRO A 34 -10.11 4.72 21.46
N GLY A 35 -10.62 5.96 21.55
CA GLY A 35 -12.04 6.30 21.39
C GLY A 35 -12.41 6.87 20.02
N ALA A 36 -11.44 7.28 19.20
CA ALA A 36 -11.65 7.82 17.87
C ALA A 36 -11.22 6.80 16.82
N GLY A 37 -12.07 6.50 15.84
CA GLY A 37 -11.67 5.69 14.69
C GLY A 37 -10.52 6.37 13.95
N ALA A 38 -9.60 5.60 13.36
CA ALA A 38 -8.50 6.16 12.60
C ALA A 38 -9.02 6.82 11.30
N ASP A 39 -8.83 8.13 11.17
CA ASP A 39 -9.24 8.88 9.98
C ASP A 39 -8.37 8.53 8.77
N VAL A 40 -9.01 8.09 7.68
CA VAL A 40 -8.36 7.80 6.41
C VAL A 40 -8.39 9.04 5.51
N PHE A 41 -7.20 9.54 5.20
CA PHE A 41 -7.00 10.65 4.27
C PHE A 41 -6.68 10.11 2.87
N THR A 42 -7.08 10.85 1.83
CA THR A 42 -6.75 10.53 0.44
C THR A 42 -5.96 11.69 -0.16
N VAL A 43 -4.76 11.40 -0.66
CA VAL A 43 -3.97 12.36 -1.45
C VAL A 43 -4.78 12.70 -2.68
N SER A 44 -5.17 13.96 -2.82
CA SER A 44 -6.00 14.41 -3.94
C SER A 44 -5.31 15.60 -4.60
N GLU A 45 -5.23 15.57 -5.92
CA GLU A 45 -4.83 16.74 -6.69
C GLU A 45 -6.09 17.54 -7.09
N MET A 46 -6.15 18.79 -6.60
CA MET A 46 -6.98 19.92 -7.06
C MET A 46 -8.44 20.05 -6.56
N THR A 47 -8.86 21.32 -6.51
CA THR A 47 -10.22 21.72 -6.90
C THR A 47 -10.13 22.81 -7.95
N VAL A 48 -11.25 23.11 -8.62
CA VAL A 48 -11.50 24.12 -9.67
C VAL A 48 -12.68 25.01 -9.20
N ASP A 49 -12.59 26.34 -9.13
CA ASP A 49 -13.59 27.28 -8.59
C ASP A 49 -13.93 28.49 -9.48
N VAL A 50 -15.11 28.53 -10.09
CA VAL A 50 -15.48 29.59 -11.04
C VAL A 50 -15.96 30.88 -10.34
N HIS A 51 -15.23 31.98 -10.51
CA HIS A 51 -15.57 33.31 -10.00
C HIS A 51 -16.34 34.13 -11.05
N HIS A 52 -17.50 34.68 -10.69
CA HIS A 52 -18.31 35.53 -11.56
C HIS A 52 -18.09 37.01 -11.28
N PHE A 53 -17.67 37.75 -12.29
CA PHE A 53 -17.53 39.20 -12.26
C PHE A 53 -18.57 39.85 -13.18
N PRO A 54 -18.90 41.14 -12.98
CA PRO A 54 -19.83 41.86 -13.85
C PRO A 54 -19.45 41.83 -15.36
N THR A 55 -18.19 41.54 -15.67
CA THR A 55 -17.62 41.45 -17.02
C THR A 55 -17.51 40.02 -17.59
N GLY A 56 -17.76 38.96 -16.79
CA GLY A 56 -17.66 37.55 -17.22
C GLY A 56 -17.30 36.56 -16.12
N SER A 57 -17.27 35.26 -16.46
CA SER A 57 -16.94 34.16 -15.54
C SER A 57 -15.48 33.71 -15.71
N GLN A 58 -14.77 33.47 -14.61
CA GLN A 58 -13.40 32.97 -14.56
C GLN A 58 -13.37 31.61 -13.86
N ILE A 59 -12.62 30.62 -14.35
CA ILE A 59 -12.42 29.34 -13.68
C ILE A 59 -11.19 29.43 -12.73
N GLY A 60 -11.38 29.23 -11.44
CA GLY A 60 -10.36 29.17 -10.38
C GLY A 60 -10.02 27.72 -10.03
N PHE A 61 -9.15 27.48 -9.04
CA PHE A 61 -8.76 26.13 -8.65
C PHE A 61 -8.40 26.02 -7.15
N ASN A 62 -9.31 25.50 -6.28
CA ASN A 62 -9.20 25.55 -4.80
C ASN A 62 -9.01 24.20 -4.09
N GLY A 63 -7.79 23.67 -3.95
CA GLY A 63 -7.57 22.68 -2.90
C GLY A 63 -7.83 23.31 -1.51
N THR A 64 -8.65 22.67 -0.67
CA THR A 64 -8.91 22.96 0.77
C THR A 64 -9.86 24.11 1.17
N THR A 65 -10.94 23.72 1.86
CA THR A 65 -11.80 24.59 2.68
C THR A 65 -11.10 24.93 3.99
N GLU A 66 -10.75 26.22 4.21
CA GLU A 66 -10.55 27.04 5.43
C GLU A 66 -10.02 26.46 6.78
N TRP A 67 -9.72 25.18 6.91
CA TRP A 67 -9.03 24.54 8.04
C TRP A 67 -8.09 23.46 7.48
N ALA A 68 -7.13 23.88 6.66
CA ALA A 68 -6.12 22.96 6.15
C ALA A 68 -5.19 22.57 7.32
N LEU A 69 -5.00 21.27 7.52
CA LEU A 69 -3.77 20.82 8.18
C LEU A 69 -2.63 21.20 7.21
N ASP A 70 -1.91 22.28 7.52
CA ASP A 70 -0.96 22.90 6.58
C ASP A 70 0.16 21.93 6.15
N SER A 71 0.53 20.98 7.01
CA SER A 71 1.47 19.90 6.68
C SER A 71 1.39 18.73 7.68
N VAL A 72 1.73 17.53 7.21
CA VAL A 72 2.00 16.34 8.03
C VAL A 72 3.34 15.76 7.58
N ASP A 73 4.17 15.30 8.53
CA ASP A 73 5.42 14.64 8.19
C ASP A 73 5.13 13.26 7.58
N LEU A 74 5.81 12.89 6.49
CA LEU A 74 5.64 11.58 5.85
C LEU A 74 5.96 10.43 6.82
N GLY A 75 6.88 10.64 7.76
CA GLY A 75 7.22 9.69 8.83
C GLY A 75 6.09 9.45 9.83
N ASP A 76 5.15 10.38 9.96
CA ASP A 76 3.98 10.26 10.84
C ASP A 76 2.77 9.65 10.10
N THR A 77 2.94 9.28 8.82
CA THR A 77 1.89 8.66 8.01
C THR A 77 2.06 7.16 7.87
N LEU A 78 0.93 6.45 7.94
CA LEU A 78 0.84 5.05 7.56
C LEU A 78 0.05 4.94 6.26
N TRP A 79 0.75 4.60 5.17
CA TRP A 79 0.15 4.39 3.86
C TRP A 79 -0.71 3.12 3.84
N LEU A 80 -1.85 3.20 3.16
CA LEU A 80 -2.80 2.11 2.96
C LEU A 80 -2.90 1.80 1.46
N PRO A 81 -1.94 1.05 0.89
CA PRO A 81 -1.91 0.73 -0.52
C PRO A 81 -3.20 0.07 -1.02
N ARG A 82 -3.65 0.46 -2.20
CA ARG A 82 -4.77 -0.20 -2.89
C ARG A 82 -4.33 -1.48 -3.58
N GLU A 83 -5.32 -2.28 -3.96
CA GLU A 83 -5.13 -3.56 -4.66
C GLU A 83 -4.28 -3.43 -5.93
N ASP A 84 -4.56 -2.43 -6.77
CA ASP A 84 -3.82 -2.17 -8.00
C ASP A 84 -2.34 -1.88 -7.75
N GLN A 85 -2.05 -1.17 -6.66
CA GLN A 85 -0.70 -0.75 -6.30
C GLN A 85 0.10 -1.90 -5.69
N LEU A 86 -0.52 -2.69 -4.80
CA LEU A 86 0.10 -3.89 -4.23
C LEU A 86 0.41 -4.92 -5.33
N ARG A 87 -0.54 -5.15 -6.24
CA ARG A 87 -0.32 -6.00 -7.42
C ARG A 87 0.83 -5.48 -8.28
N ALA A 88 0.90 -4.17 -8.52
CA ALA A 88 2.00 -3.59 -9.29
C ALA A 88 3.37 -3.80 -8.62
N LEU A 89 3.43 -3.82 -7.29
CA LEU A 89 4.66 -4.09 -6.54
C LEU A 89 5.13 -5.55 -6.62
N LEU A 90 4.21 -6.51 -6.80
CA LEU A 90 4.57 -7.90 -7.06
C LEU A 90 5.14 -8.14 -8.47
N ARG A 91 4.90 -7.21 -9.41
CA ARG A 91 5.36 -7.29 -10.80
C ARG A 91 5.02 -8.65 -11.45
N ASP A 92 5.99 -9.24 -12.15
CA ASP A 92 5.87 -10.52 -12.84
C ASP A 92 5.72 -11.72 -11.88
N GLY A 93 5.91 -11.49 -10.57
CA GLY A 93 5.65 -12.49 -9.55
C GLY A 93 4.16 -12.74 -9.32
N PHE A 94 3.26 -11.84 -9.71
CA PHE A 94 1.81 -12.09 -9.59
C PHE A 94 1.33 -13.10 -10.64
N LEU A 95 0.60 -14.14 -10.21
CA LEU A 95 0.06 -15.17 -11.09
C LEU A 95 -1.45 -15.04 -11.27
N SER A 96 -2.21 -14.96 -10.16
CA SER A 96 -3.67 -14.88 -10.23
C SER A 96 -4.29 -14.38 -8.93
N LEU A 97 -5.45 -13.73 -9.05
CA LEU A 97 -6.38 -13.47 -7.96
C LEU A 97 -7.66 -14.26 -8.23
N ARG A 98 -8.20 -14.94 -7.20
CA ARG A 98 -9.53 -15.53 -7.27
C ARG A 98 -10.29 -15.30 -5.98
N VAL A 99 -11.62 -15.24 -6.11
CA VAL A 99 -12.54 -15.25 -4.98
C VAL A 99 -12.77 -16.71 -4.56
N VAL A 100 -12.60 -16.99 -3.28
CA VAL A 100 -12.89 -18.27 -2.65
C VAL A 100 -14.22 -18.15 -1.93
N ARG A 101 -15.17 -19.02 -2.29
CA ARG A 101 -16.53 -19.04 -1.74
C ARG A 101 -16.81 -20.44 -1.20
N ASP A 102 -17.23 -20.49 0.05
CA ASP A 102 -17.76 -21.68 0.71
C ASP A 102 -19.18 -21.36 1.18
N GLU A 103 -20.03 -22.38 1.33
CA GLU A 103 -21.40 -22.21 1.83
C GLU A 103 -21.43 -21.88 3.32
N LEU A 104 -20.38 -22.27 4.07
CA LEU A 104 -20.31 -22.12 5.52
C LEU A 104 -19.34 -21.03 5.98
N GLU A 105 -18.44 -20.56 5.11
CA GLU A 105 -17.40 -19.59 5.43
C GLU A 105 -17.63 -18.24 4.72
N PRO A 106 -17.16 -17.12 5.30
CA PRO A 106 -17.19 -15.84 4.63
C PRO A 106 -16.38 -15.87 3.32
N GLU A 107 -16.76 -15.00 2.38
CA GLU A 107 -16.00 -14.81 1.14
C GLU A 107 -14.56 -14.42 1.46
N ALA A 108 -13.61 -15.07 0.79
CA ALA A 108 -12.19 -14.81 0.91
C ALA A 108 -11.56 -14.58 -0.46
N TYR A 109 -10.34 -14.07 -0.47
CA TYR A 109 -9.56 -13.76 -1.66
C TYR A 109 -8.26 -14.54 -1.61
N GLU A 110 -7.96 -15.27 -2.68
CA GLU A 110 -6.71 -16.02 -2.84
C GLU A 110 -5.84 -15.35 -3.91
N VAL A 111 -4.64 -14.94 -3.51
CA VAL A 111 -3.58 -14.49 -4.40
C VAL A 111 -2.56 -15.61 -4.57
N ARG A 112 -2.23 -15.93 -5.82
CA ARG A 112 -1.11 -16.78 -6.17
C ARG A 112 0.03 -15.93 -6.70
N ALA A 113 1.23 -16.18 -6.21
CA ALA A 113 2.42 -15.46 -6.63
C ALA A 113 3.64 -16.40 -6.70
N SER A 114 4.51 -16.18 -7.67
CA SER A 114 5.85 -16.76 -7.76
C SER A 114 6.84 -15.84 -7.04
N LEU A 115 7.26 -16.23 -5.85
CA LEU A 115 8.21 -15.49 -5.03
C LEU A 115 9.57 -16.18 -5.11
N LEU A 116 10.57 -15.50 -5.67
CA LEU A 116 11.92 -16.05 -5.88
C LEU A 116 11.91 -17.40 -6.62
N GLY A 117 11.01 -17.57 -7.60
CA GLY A 117 10.86 -18.79 -8.39
C GLY A 117 10.04 -19.90 -7.72
N VAL A 118 9.47 -19.66 -6.55
CA VAL A 118 8.61 -20.60 -5.83
C VAL A 118 7.18 -20.09 -5.81
N GLU A 119 6.25 -20.89 -6.34
CA GLU A 119 4.83 -20.56 -6.27
C GLU A 119 4.29 -20.68 -4.85
N ARG A 120 3.55 -19.66 -4.43
CA ARG A 120 2.93 -19.54 -3.11
C ARG A 120 1.50 -19.01 -3.23
N VAL A 121 0.72 -19.28 -2.20
CA VAL A 121 -0.71 -18.97 -2.14
C VAL A 121 -0.98 -18.23 -0.83
N PHE A 122 -1.69 -17.11 -0.91
CA PHE A 122 -2.05 -16.25 0.21
C PHE A 122 -3.56 -16.05 0.21
N VAL A 123 -4.21 -16.27 1.35
CA VAL A 123 -5.67 -16.19 1.46
C VAL A 123 -6.03 -15.24 2.59
N ALA A 124 -6.83 -14.22 2.26
CA ALA A 124 -7.28 -13.23 3.24
C ALA A 124 -8.73 -12.82 3.00
N ALA A 125 -9.33 -12.14 3.98
CA ALA A 125 -10.70 -11.65 3.90
C ALA A 125 -10.89 -10.54 2.85
N THR A 126 -9.82 -9.83 2.50
CA THR A 126 -9.84 -8.81 1.44
C THR A 126 -8.76 -9.10 0.39
N ALA A 127 -8.99 -8.63 -0.83
CA ALA A 127 -7.99 -8.74 -1.89
C ALA A 127 -6.70 -8.00 -1.50
N GLU A 128 -6.82 -6.80 -0.93
CA GLU A 128 -5.65 -6.01 -0.52
C GLU A 128 -4.81 -6.71 0.56
N ASP A 129 -5.44 -7.39 1.52
CA ASP A 129 -4.68 -8.17 2.50
C ASP A 129 -3.97 -9.37 1.86
N ALA A 130 -4.63 -10.10 0.94
CA ALA A 130 -4.01 -11.23 0.26
C ALA A 130 -2.79 -10.79 -0.60
N TYR A 131 -2.89 -9.64 -1.28
CA TYR A 131 -1.73 -9.06 -1.97
C TYR A 131 -0.68 -8.52 -1.00
N GLY A 132 -1.09 -7.90 0.10
CA GLY A 132 -0.19 -7.37 1.11
C GLY A 132 0.64 -8.46 1.78
N GLU A 133 0.04 -9.62 2.08
CA GLU A 133 0.75 -10.79 2.62
C GLU A 133 1.76 -11.34 1.61
N ALA A 134 1.36 -11.48 0.34
CA ALA A 134 2.25 -11.91 -0.73
C ALA A 134 3.46 -10.98 -0.87
N LEU A 135 3.23 -9.66 -0.82
CA LEU A 135 4.28 -8.65 -0.91
C LEU A 135 5.19 -8.67 0.33
N LEU A 136 4.61 -8.85 1.53
CA LEU A 136 5.37 -8.95 2.77
C LEU A 136 6.31 -10.17 2.74
N ASP A 137 5.80 -11.34 2.32
CA ASP A 137 6.60 -12.55 2.21
C ASP A 137 7.75 -12.40 1.19
N LEU A 138 7.50 -11.69 0.07
CA LEU A 138 8.54 -11.36 -0.90
C LEU A 138 9.65 -10.50 -0.28
N ILE A 139 9.28 -9.43 0.43
CA ILE A 139 10.25 -8.51 1.07
C ILE A 139 11.05 -9.29 2.12
N VAL A 140 10.38 -10.02 3.02
CA VAL A 140 11.04 -10.78 4.08
C VAL A 140 12.00 -11.82 3.50
N GLN A 141 11.61 -12.56 2.46
CA GLN A 141 12.50 -13.53 1.83
C GLN A 141 13.68 -12.88 1.12
N SER A 142 13.50 -11.71 0.52
CA SER A 142 14.61 -10.97 -0.11
C SER A 142 15.67 -10.51 0.90
N LEU A 143 15.28 -10.31 2.16
CA LEU A 143 16.20 -9.95 3.25
C LEU A 143 16.98 -11.16 3.79
N VAL A 144 16.41 -12.37 3.69
CA VAL A 144 17.03 -13.61 4.18
C VAL A 144 17.85 -14.32 3.09
N GLY A 145 17.53 -14.08 1.81
CA GLY A 145 18.05 -14.79 0.65
C GLY A 145 19.41 -14.35 0.09
N GLU A 146 20.21 -13.56 0.81
CA GLU A 146 21.62 -13.28 0.44
C GLU A 146 22.58 -14.24 1.18
N PRO A 147 22.86 -15.46 0.69
CA PRO A 147 24.06 -16.17 1.09
C PRO A 147 25.26 -15.53 0.39
N GLU A 148 26.20 -15.04 1.20
CA GLU A 148 27.54 -14.64 0.78
C GLU A 148 28.12 -15.69 -0.18
N SER A 149 28.28 -15.31 -1.45
CA SER A 149 28.95 -16.12 -2.46
C SER A 149 30.42 -16.32 -2.06
N VAL A 150 30.70 -17.35 -1.27
CA VAL A 150 32.06 -17.82 -1.01
C VAL A 150 32.61 -18.37 -2.32
N LEU A 151 33.37 -17.53 -3.02
CA LEU A 151 34.17 -17.91 -4.18
C LEU A 151 35.15 -19.01 -3.73
N PRO A 152 35.17 -20.21 -4.34
CA PRO A 152 36.19 -21.20 -3.99
C PRO A 152 37.58 -20.69 -4.39
N PRO A 153 38.65 -21.02 -3.63
CA PRO A 153 39.99 -20.56 -3.94
C PRO A 153 40.41 -21.11 -5.32
N ARG A 154 40.86 -20.21 -6.20
CA ARG A 154 41.50 -20.62 -7.46
C ARG A 154 42.74 -21.44 -7.11
N LEU A 155 42.70 -22.74 -7.42
CA LEU A 155 43.91 -23.53 -7.53
C LEU A 155 44.63 -23.06 -8.80
N GLU A 156 45.69 -22.28 -8.64
CA GLU A 156 46.68 -22.10 -9.71
C GLU A 156 47.54 -23.36 -9.78
N ALA A 157 47.66 -23.90 -10.99
CA ALA A 157 48.50 -25.04 -11.35
C ALA A 157 49.81 -24.54 -11.96
#